data_AF-A0A7D5MIK9-F1
#
_entry.id   AF-A0A7D5MIK9-F1
#
_cell.length_a   1.000
_cell.length_b   1.000
_cell.length_c   1.000
_cell.angle_alpha   90.00
_cell.angle_beta   90.00
_cell.angle_gamma   90.00
#
_symmetry.space_group_name_H-M   'P 1'
#
loop_
_entity.id
_entity.type
_entity.pdbx_description
1 polymer ?
#
loop_
_entity_poly.entity_id
_entity_poly.type
_entity_poly.pdbx_seq_one_letter_code
_entity_poly.pdbx_strand_id
1 'polypeptide(L)'
;MTFDDYSYAKDAGHVYFRDAIIPGAEPSSFTTMQFPYSKDRKDVYCGNIPLRLSPEDVNTFKVTNEDKMMAGSISTMKLEHFLKYNPDYSWLAEMKDTMEMVITGESGTAVSQSKKFKGYKEVK
;
A
#
# COMPACT_ATOMS: atom_id res chain seq x y z
N MET A 1 21.04 -8.54 -9.90
CA MET A 1 21.23 -7.63 -8.75
C MET A 1 20.00 -6.76 -8.69
N THR A 2 19.00 -7.14 -7.90
CA THR A 2 17.81 -6.32 -7.64
C THR A 2 18.08 -5.54 -6.38
N PHE A 3 17.99 -4.21 -6.46
CA PHE A 3 18.09 -3.32 -5.32
C PHE A 3 16.83 -3.51 -4.47
N ASP A 4 16.81 -4.55 -3.64
CA ASP A 4 15.77 -4.82 -2.64
C ASP A 4 15.89 -3.83 -1.45
N ASP A 5 15.99 -2.53 -1.74
CA ASP A 5 16.16 -1.46 -0.76
C ASP A 5 14.86 -0.65 -0.58
N TYR A 6 13.72 -1.33 -0.72
CA TYR A 6 12.44 -0.80 -0.29
C TYR A 6 12.30 -1.10 1.19
N SER A 7 12.17 -0.04 2.00
CA SER A 7 12.28 -0.02 3.47
C SER A 7 11.15 -0.77 4.19
N TYR A 8 10.83 -2.00 3.81
CA TYR A 8 9.87 -2.83 4.52
C TYR A 8 10.56 -3.53 5.71
N ALA A 9 9.88 -3.55 6.84
CA ALA A 9 10.28 -4.31 8.01
C ALA A 9 9.07 -5.04 8.57
N LYS A 10 9.28 -6.10 9.35
CA LYS A 10 8.20 -6.80 10.05
C LYS A 10 8.68 -7.42 11.34
N ASP A 11 7.79 -7.50 12.31
CA ASP A 11 7.95 -8.27 13.54
C ASP A 11 6.86 -9.36 13.63
N ALA A 12 6.63 -9.92 14.81
CA ALA A 12 5.63 -10.97 15.01
C ALA A 12 4.18 -10.48 14.86
N GLY A 13 3.91 -9.19 15.08
CA GLY A 13 2.57 -8.59 15.08
C GLY A 13 2.31 -7.62 13.94
N HIS A 14 3.34 -6.99 13.38
CA HIS A 14 3.19 -5.86 12.48
C HIS A 14 4.12 -5.91 11.27
N VAL A 15 3.66 -5.27 10.19
CA VAL A 15 4.47 -4.94 9.03
C VAL A 15 4.58 -3.44 8.96
N TYR A 16 5.76 -2.97 8.57
CA TYR A 16 6.11 -1.56 8.47
C TYR A 16 6.61 -1.27 7.06
N PHE A 17 6.26 -0.08 6.56
CA PHE A 17 6.93 0.53 5.43
C PHE A 17 7.58 1.82 5.93
N ARG A 18 8.91 1.85 5.89
CA ARG A 18 9.75 2.82 6.60
C ARG A 18 9.43 2.75 8.11
N ASP A 19 9.10 3.89 8.68
CA ASP A 19 8.71 4.10 10.07
C ASP A 19 7.19 3.97 10.30
N ALA A 20 6.39 3.74 9.25
CA ALA A 20 4.94 3.69 9.34
C ALA A 20 4.42 2.24 9.31
N ILE A 21 3.51 1.92 10.24
CA ILE A 21 2.80 0.64 10.24
C ILE A 21 1.92 0.51 8.99
N ILE A 22 1.79 -0.72 8.49
CA ILE A 22 0.82 -1.12 7.46
C ILE A 22 -0.39 -1.75 8.17
N PRO A 23 -1.53 -1.02 8.30
CA PRO A 23 -2.69 -1.49 9.04
C PRO A 23 -3.25 -2.80 8.50
N GLY A 24 -3.45 -3.77 9.40
CA GLY A 24 -4.08 -5.05 9.07
C GLY A 24 -3.21 -6.02 8.27
N ALA A 25 -1.97 -5.68 7.94
CA ALA A 25 -1.04 -6.58 7.27
C ALA A 25 -0.64 -7.76 8.16
N GLU A 26 -0.56 -8.95 7.59
CA GLU A 26 -0.18 -10.19 8.24
C GLU A 26 1.29 -10.54 7.98
N PRO A 27 2.17 -10.40 9.00
CA PRO A 27 3.62 -10.59 8.82
C PRO A 27 4.00 -11.97 8.27
N SER A 28 3.23 -13.01 8.60
CA SER A 28 3.48 -14.39 8.19
C SER A 28 3.33 -14.62 6.69
N SER A 29 2.49 -13.83 6.01
CA SER A 29 2.19 -13.98 4.57
C SER A 29 2.60 -12.76 3.74
N PHE A 30 3.13 -11.71 4.37
CA PHE A 30 3.53 -10.49 3.68
C PHE A 30 4.71 -10.72 2.74
N THR A 31 4.55 -10.26 1.50
CA THR A 31 5.56 -10.24 0.43
C THR A 31 5.58 -8.88 -0.26
N THR A 32 6.78 -8.44 -0.65
CA THR A 32 6.94 -7.28 -1.52
C THR A 32 6.51 -7.61 -2.94
N MET A 33 6.05 -6.59 -3.67
CA MET A 33 5.87 -6.63 -5.11
C MET A 33 6.75 -5.53 -5.73
N GLN A 34 6.60 -5.28 -7.04
CA GLN A 34 7.22 -4.11 -7.62
C GLN A 34 6.67 -2.85 -6.94
N PHE A 35 7.58 -1.99 -6.46
CA PHE A 35 7.24 -0.75 -5.79
C PHE A 35 6.25 0.08 -6.64
N PRO A 36 5.19 0.67 -6.04
CA PRO A 36 4.95 0.87 -4.60
C PRO A 36 4.08 -0.20 -3.91
N TYR A 37 3.86 -1.33 -4.56
CA TYR A 37 2.92 -2.33 -4.06
C TYR A 37 3.59 -3.43 -3.24
N SER A 38 2.85 -3.92 -2.26
CA SER A 38 3.14 -5.14 -1.50
C SER A 38 1.82 -5.87 -1.24
N LYS A 39 1.87 -7.12 -0.81
CA LYS A 39 0.65 -7.89 -0.53
C LYS A 39 0.85 -8.92 0.56
N ASP A 40 -0.25 -9.39 1.11
CA ASP A 40 -0.28 -10.63 1.87
C ASP A 40 -1.44 -11.51 1.36
N ARG A 41 -1.93 -12.43 2.19
CA ARG A 41 -3.05 -13.31 1.82
C ARG A 41 -4.42 -12.62 1.89
N LYS A 42 -4.54 -11.50 2.59
CA LYS A 42 -5.78 -10.76 2.85
C LYS A 42 -5.95 -9.57 1.92
N ASP A 43 -4.87 -8.86 1.60
CA ASP A 43 -4.97 -7.61 0.84
C ASP A 43 -3.70 -7.27 0.07
N VAL A 44 -3.79 -6.20 -0.71
CA VAL A 44 -2.69 -5.50 -1.36
C VAL A 44 -2.54 -4.13 -0.70
N TYR A 45 -1.32 -3.63 -0.63
CA TYR A 45 -0.97 -2.36 0.00
C TYR A 45 -0.22 -1.48 -0.99
N CYS A 46 -0.51 -0.17 -1.00
CA CYS A 46 0.28 0.84 -1.70
C CYS A 46 1.00 1.70 -0.65
N GLY A 47 2.32 1.59 -0.59
CA GLY A 47 3.08 2.11 0.56
C GLY A 47 2.61 1.45 1.86
N ASN A 48 2.07 2.23 2.80
CA ASN A 48 1.53 1.69 4.06
C ASN A 48 0.01 1.64 4.15
N ILE A 49 -0.71 1.80 3.04
CA ILE A 49 -2.18 1.86 3.03
C ILE A 49 -2.76 0.61 2.34
N PRO A 50 -3.69 -0.12 2.97
CA PRO A 50 -4.38 -1.27 2.34
C PRO A 50 -5.36 -0.81 1.26
N LEU A 51 -5.49 -1.59 0.19
CA LEU A 51 -6.41 -1.29 -0.92
C LEU A 51 -7.83 -1.83 -0.69
N ARG A 52 -8.04 -2.67 0.33
CA ARG A 52 -9.32 -3.30 0.72
C ARG A 52 -9.97 -4.07 -0.42
N LEU A 53 -9.21 -4.96 -1.04
CA LEU A 53 -9.64 -5.74 -2.20
C LEU A 53 -10.41 -7.01 -1.80
N SER A 54 -11.20 -7.54 -2.75
CA SER A 54 -11.74 -8.89 -2.61
C SER A 54 -10.63 -9.94 -2.74
N PRO A 55 -10.79 -11.15 -2.20
CA PRO A 55 -9.80 -12.22 -2.36
C PRO A 55 -9.47 -12.52 -3.85
N GLU A 56 -10.44 -12.36 -4.75
CA GLU A 56 -10.25 -12.57 -6.18
C GLU A 56 -9.32 -11.51 -6.79
N ASP A 57 -9.53 -10.24 -6.43
CA ASP A 57 -8.67 -9.15 -6.90
C ASP A 57 -7.26 -9.23 -6.27
N VAL A 58 -7.14 -9.63 -5.00
CA VAL A 58 -5.82 -9.87 -4.35
C VAL A 58 -5.03 -10.95 -5.08
N ASN A 59 -5.70 -12.04 -5.47
CA ASN A 59 -5.07 -13.18 -6.13
C ASN A 59 -4.64 -12.87 -7.57
N THR A 60 -5.29 -11.90 -8.22
CA THR A 60 -5.03 -11.52 -9.61
C THR A 60 -4.26 -10.22 -9.77
N PHE A 61 -3.90 -9.56 -8.66
CA PHE A 61 -3.22 -8.27 -8.67
C PHE A 61 -1.86 -8.32 -9.36
N LYS A 62 -1.67 -7.43 -10.33
CA LYS A 62 -0.45 -7.31 -11.14
C LYS A 62 -0.04 -5.85 -11.27
N VAL A 63 1.17 -5.55 -10.82
CA VAL A 63 1.80 -4.25 -11.03
C VAL A 63 2.15 -4.08 -12.50
N THR A 64 1.76 -2.96 -13.09
CA THR A 64 2.03 -2.62 -14.49
C THR A 64 3.11 -1.55 -14.62
N ASN A 65 3.15 -0.58 -13.70
CA ASN A 65 4.12 0.53 -13.69
C ASN A 65 4.42 1.08 -15.09
N GLU A 66 3.35 1.53 -15.75
CA GLU A 66 3.38 2.01 -17.14
C GLU A 66 4.42 3.12 -17.35
N ASP A 67 4.61 3.99 -16.35
CA ASP A 67 5.71 4.94 -16.29
C ASP A 67 6.79 4.47 -15.28
N LYS A 68 7.81 3.81 -15.81
CA LYS A 68 8.93 3.26 -15.01
C LYS A 68 9.78 4.34 -14.34
N MET A 69 9.82 5.56 -14.87
CA MET A 69 10.62 6.64 -14.28
C MET A 69 9.92 7.21 -13.04
N MET A 70 8.58 7.24 -13.06
CA MET A 70 7.79 7.78 -11.96
C MET A 70 7.46 6.75 -10.88
N ALA A 71 7.51 5.45 -11.18
CA ALA A 71 7.13 4.37 -10.28
C ALA A 71 7.82 4.41 -8.91
N GLY A 72 9.04 4.96 -8.80
CA GLY A 72 9.80 5.08 -7.55
C GLY A 72 9.42 6.24 -6.63
N SER A 73 8.49 7.11 -7.04
CA SER A 73 8.12 8.30 -6.27
C SER A 73 7.25 7.97 -5.05
N ILE A 74 7.47 8.67 -3.95
CA ILE A 74 6.66 8.57 -2.73
C ILE A 74 6.03 9.92 -2.37
N SER A 75 4.82 9.86 -1.83
CA SER A 75 4.12 10.96 -1.19
C SER A 75 3.90 10.60 0.28
N THR A 76 4.22 11.54 1.18
CA THR A 76 4.11 11.37 2.62
C THR A 76 3.27 12.48 3.21
N MET A 77 2.28 12.15 4.05
CA MET A 77 1.42 13.14 4.72
C MET A 77 0.93 12.62 6.08
N LYS A 78 0.56 13.53 6.99
CA LYS A 78 -0.06 13.16 8.26
C LYS A 78 -1.38 12.41 8.02
N LEU A 79 -1.66 11.40 8.84
CA LEU A 79 -2.89 10.61 8.78
C LEU A 79 -4.13 11.53 8.83
N GLU A 80 -4.19 12.48 9.75
CA GLU A 80 -5.31 13.42 9.86
C GLU A 80 -5.56 14.20 8.55
N HIS A 81 -4.47 14.60 7.88
CA HIS A 81 -4.55 15.31 6.60
C HIS A 81 -5.01 14.37 5.49
N PHE A 82 -4.48 13.13 5.45
CA PHE A 82 -4.91 12.12 4.50
C PHE A 82 -6.42 11.84 4.60
N LEU A 83 -6.93 11.66 5.82
CA LEU A 83 -8.34 11.36 6.07
C LEU A 83 -9.29 12.47 5.63
N LYS A 84 -8.86 13.74 5.70
CA LYS A 84 -9.64 14.88 5.21
C LYS A 84 -9.98 14.79 3.71
N TYR A 85 -9.09 14.19 2.92
CA TYR A 85 -9.24 14.09 1.45
C TYR A 85 -9.59 12.68 0.97
N ASN A 86 -9.62 11.69 1.87
CA ASN A 86 -9.85 10.29 1.53
C ASN A 86 -10.85 9.65 2.52
N PRO A 87 -12.15 10.02 2.44
CA PRO A 87 -13.16 9.59 3.41
C PRO A 87 -13.41 8.08 3.44
N ASP A 88 -13.12 7.37 2.34
CA ASP A 88 -13.21 5.90 2.27
C ASP A 88 -12.21 5.20 3.22
N TYR A 89 -11.19 5.95 3.66
CA TYR A 89 -10.19 5.51 4.62
C TYR A 89 -10.46 6.00 6.05
N SER A 90 -11.63 6.59 6.34
CA SER A 90 -12.00 7.12 7.66
C SER A 90 -11.81 6.15 8.82
N TRP A 91 -11.93 4.84 8.57
CA TRP A 91 -11.66 3.79 9.56
C TRP A 91 -10.23 3.80 10.11
N LEU A 92 -9.25 4.34 9.38
CA LEU A 92 -7.89 4.52 9.88
C LEU A 92 -7.79 5.54 11.02
N ALA A 93 -8.83 6.34 11.29
CA ALA A 93 -8.87 7.21 12.47
C ALA A 93 -8.68 6.44 13.79
N GLU A 94 -9.05 5.16 13.82
CA GLU A 94 -8.83 4.25 14.96
C GLU A 94 -7.35 3.93 15.19
N MET A 95 -6.51 4.14 14.18
CA MET A 95 -5.07 3.86 14.21
C MET A 95 -4.22 5.07 14.62
N LYS A 96 -4.81 6.24 14.90
CA LYS A 96 -4.09 7.51 15.11
C LYS A 96 -3.00 7.49 16.20
N ASP A 97 -3.15 6.61 17.19
CA ASP A 97 -2.18 6.45 18.29
C ASP A 97 -0.97 5.59 17.89
N THR A 98 -1.03 4.92 16.74
CA THR A 98 -0.01 4.00 16.23
C THR A 98 0.50 4.37 14.83
N MET A 99 -0.26 5.17 14.08
CA MET A 99 0.01 5.56 12.71
C MET A 99 -0.11 7.08 12.58
N GLU A 100 1.03 7.78 12.63
CA GLU A 100 1.07 9.23 12.42
C GLU A 100 1.08 9.60 10.93
N MET A 101 1.79 8.79 10.12
CA MET A 101 2.09 9.11 8.72
C MET A 101 1.49 8.11 7.74
N VAL A 102 1.01 8.65 6.63
CA VAL A 102 0.56 7.94 5.44
C VAL A 102 1.61 8.14 4.36
N ILE A 103 2.16 7.04 3.87
CA ILE A 103 3.18 6.98 2.82
C ILE A 103 2.60 6.16 1.67
N THR A 104 2.56 6.74 0.47
CA THR A 104 1.98 6.11 -0.72
C THR A 104 2.87 6.34 -1.94
N GLY A 105 2.79 5.45 -2.93
CA GLY A 105 3.39 5.70 -4.25
C GLY A 105 2.32 6.08 -5.27
N GLU A 106 2.07 7.37 -5.44
CA GLU A 106 0.94 7.87 -6.25
C GLU A 106 1.08 7.59 -7.75
N SER A 107 2.30 7.32 -8.21
CA SER A 107 2.60 7.02 -9.62
C SER A 107 2.58 5.54 -9.97
N GLY A 108 2.52 4.64 -8.98
CA GLY A 108 2.40 3.22 -9.23
C GLY A 108 1.16 2.90 -10.04
N THR A 109 1.21 1.92 -10.93
CA THR A 109 0.02 1.46 -11.65
C THR A 109 -0.10 -0.04 -11.56
N ALA A 110 -1.33 -0.53 -11.46
CA ALA A 110 -1.62 -1.94 -11.34
C ALA A 110 -3.02 -2.27 -11.86
N VAL A 111 -3.24 -3.55 -12.11
CA VAL A 111 -4.52 -4.12 -12.50
C VAL A 111 -4.81 -5.37 -11.67
N SER A 112 -6.07 -5.70 -11.53
CA SER A 112 -6.58 -6.96 -11.00
C SER A 112 -7.65 -7.50 -11.95
N GLN A 113 -8.32 -8.59 -11.60
CA GLN A 113 -9.40 -9.14 -12.40
C GLN A 113 -10.51 -8.11 -12.68
N SER A 114 -10.89 -7.30 -11.70
CA SER A 114 -12.03 -6.38 -11.84
C SER A 114 -11.66 -4.89 -11.73
N LYS A 115 -10.46 -4.54 -11.26
CA LYS A 115 -10.07 -3.15 -10.95
C LYS A 115 -8.76 -2.75 -11.61
N LYS A 116 -8.61 -1.44 -11.84
CA LYS A 116 -7.35 -0.80 -12.24
C LYS A 116 -6.97 0.25 -11.20
N PHE A 117 -5.68 0.49 -11.01
CA PHE A 117 -5.16 1.37 -9.97
C PHE A 117 -4.13 2.35 -10.50
N LYS A 118 -4.17 3.56 -9.93
CA LYS A 118 -3.07 4.51 -9.93
C LYS A 118 -2.77 4.90 -8.48
N GLY A 119 -1.62 4.44 -7.97
CA GLY A 119 -1.29 4.44 -6.56
C GLY A 119 -2.29 3.63 -5.76
N TYR A 120 -2.85 4.24 -4.71
CA TYR A 120 -3.88 3.64 -3.87
C TYR A 120 -5.32 3.87 -4.37
N LYS A 121 -5.49 4.58 -5.49
CA LYS A 121 -6.80 4.93 -6.04
C LYS A 121 -7.20 3.97 -7.15
N GLU A 122 -8.42 3.47 -7.07
CA GLU A 122 -9.07 2.78 -8.18
C GLU A 122 -9.38 3.79 -9.29
N VAL A 123 -9.10 3.42 -10.54
CA VAL A 123 -9.38 4.22 -11.73
C VAL A 123 -10.35 3.47 -12.64
N LYS A 124 -11.29 4.21 -13.24
CA LYS A 124 -12.28 3.69 -14.18
C LYS A 124 -11.69 3.53 -15.57
#